data_AF-E3NQS8-F1
#
_entry.id   AF-E3NQS8-F1
#
_cell.length_a   1.000
_cell.length_b   1.000
_cell.length_c   1.000
_cell.angle_alpha   90.00
_cell.angle_beta   90.00
_cell.angle_gamma   90.00
#
_symmetry.space_group_name_H-M   'P 1'
#
loop_
_entity.id
_entity.type
_entity.pdbx_description
1 polymer ?
#
loop_
_entity_poly.entity_id
_entity_poly.type
_entity_poly.pdbx_seq_one_letter_code
_entity_poly.pdbx_strand_id
1 'polypeptide(L)'
;MSSSFQSTKSTPFVENSKLVKSREVKTPPKYPSFAKRRTGQKMSQQFEYLLILDFEATCQENSKGPILPVQEIIEFPVVQLSTSDWKEIRRFHQYVRPTESSKLTSFCTSLTGIIQEMVDEKPTLSDVLEEFNKWLKEDSRLENNNFAFVTCGDWDLKVALPNEAKFKNIPIPDYFHQWINVKKAYAEHTNDFARGMMQLLKIYKLQHQGRHHSGIDDVANICEVVRCLGKDGHNYRITSNDQPSTTSSNRRRFREAVAPKMNK
;
A
#
# COMPACT_ATOMS: atom_id res chain seq x y z
N MET A 1 43.98 43.88 30.46
CA MET A 1 43.56 42.53 30.03
C MET A 1 42.08 42.41 30.38
N SER A 2 41.22 42.60 29.38
CA SER A 2 39.77 42.80 29.56
C SER A 2 39.04 41.46 29.48
N SER A 3 38.26 41.13 30.51
CA SER A 3 37.33 40.00 30.51
C SER A 3 35.97 40.45 29.97
N SER A 4 35.51 39.85 28.88
CA SER A 4 34.14 40.01 28.40
C SER A 4 33.41 38.67 28.46
N PHE A 5 32.44 38.60 29.39
CA PHE A 5 31.35 37.64 29.33
C PHE A 5 30.53 37.92 28.05
N GLN A 6 30.30 36.89 27.23
CA GLN A 6 29.31 36.95 26.15
C GLN A 6 28.26 35.86 26.33
N SER A 7 27.03 36.38 26.51
CA SER A 7 25.75 35.71 26.52
C SER A 7 25.53 34.87 25.25
N THR A 8 25.16 33.61 25.43
CA THR A 8 24.67 32.72 24.37
C THR A 8 23.30 33.20 23.89
N LYS A 9 23.27 33.87 22.73
CA LYS A 9 22.03 34.22 22.03
C LYS A 9 21.38 32.95 21.48
N SER A 10 20.16 32.69 21.95
CA SER A 10 19.19 31.77 21.36
C SER A 10 18.96 32.11 19.89
N THR A 11 19.24 31.17 18.99
CA THR A 11 18.84 31.27 17.58
C THR A 11 17.40 30.79 17.39
N PRO A 12 16.65 31.38 16.44
CA PRO A 12 15.20 31.29 16.42
C PRO A 12 14.71 29.98 15.80
N PHE A 13 13.64 29.45 16.38
CA PHE A 13 12.80 28.40 15.83
C PHE A 13 12.24 28.88 14.49
N VAL A 14 12.75 28.35 13.38
CA VAL A 14 12.20 28.64 12.05
C VAL A 14 10.93 27.80 11.88
N GLU A 15 9.81 28.50 11.88
CA GLU A 15 8.48 28.01 11.60
C GLU A 15 8.44 27.28 10.24
N ASN A 16 8.18 25.98 10.25
CA ASN A 16 8.23 25.12 9.06
C ASN A 16 6.97 25.27 8.15
N SER A 17 6.39 26.47 8.09
CA SER A 17 5.13 26.75 7.39
C SER A 17 5.30 27.08 5.90
N LYS A 18 6.51 27.00 5.36
CA LYS A 18 6.77 27.35 3.95
C LYS A 18 7.79 26.42 3.33
N LEU A 19 7.37 25.24 2.84
CA LEU A 19 7.99 24.52 1.71
C LEU A 19 7.28 23.18 1.37
N VAL A 20 5.98 23.22 1.05
CA VAL A 20 5.39 22.43 -0.06
C VAL A 20 4.15 23.22 -0.48
N LYS A 21 4.22 23.98 -1.57
CA LYS A 21 2.99 24.46 -2.21
C LYS A 21 2.32 23.23 -2.83
N SER A 22 1.41 22.61 -2.10
CA SER A 22 0.48 21.63 -2.66
C SER A 22 -0.19 22.30 -3.86
N ARG A 23 0.07 21.82 -5.08
CA ARG A 23 -0.78 22.17 -6.21
C ARG A 23 -2.17 21.68 -5.85
N GLU A 24 -3.07 22.60 -5.52
CA GLU A 24 -4.49 22.31 -5.40
C GLU A 24 -4.92 21.63 -6.70
N VAL A 25 -5.36 20.38 -6.58
CA VAL A 25 -6.06 19.68 -7.65
C VAL A 25 -7.35 20.46 -7.86
N LYS A 26 -7.37 21.33 -8.87
CA LYS A 26 -8.57 22.06 -9.28
C LYS A 26 -9.57 21.02 -9.77
N THR A 27 -10.56 20.76 -8.93
CA THR A 27 -11.67 19.79 -9.04
C THR A 27 -11.29 18.30 -8.93
N PRO A 28 -11.92 17.55 -7.99
CA PRO A 28 -11.81 16.10 -7.97
C PRO A 28 -12.40 15.48 -9.25
N PRO A 29 -11.88 14.35 -9.74
CA PRO A 29 -12.46 13.65 -10.88
C PRO A 29 -13.94 13.36 -10.61
N LYS A 30 -14.83 13.70 -11.55
CA LYS A 30 -16.25 13.34 -11.44
C LYS A 30 -16.42 11.86 -11.76
N TYR A 31 -16.65 11.05 -10.74
CA TYR A 31 -17.02 9.66 -10.88
C TYR A 31 -18.53 9.53 -11.13
N PRO A 32 -18.99 8.54 -11.92
CA PRO A 32 -20.41 8.33 -12.15
C PRO A 32 -21.14 8.11 -10.83
N SER A 33 -22.25 8.84 -10.64
CA SER A 33 -23.10 8.69 -9.46
C SER A 33 -23.78 7.32 -9.50
N PHE A 34 -23.41 6.42 -8.58
CA PHE A 34 -24.12 5.16 -8.40
C PHE A 34 -25.24 5.33 -7.38
N ALA A 35 -26.37 4.65 -7.63
CA ALA A 35 -27.61 4.83 -6.87
C ALA A 35 -27.42 4.57 -5.37
N LYS A 36 -27.94 5.46 -4.51
CA LYS A 36 -28.08 5.21 -3.07
C LYS A 36 -28.89 3.94 -2.85
N ARG A 37 -28.34 2.96 -2.12
CA ARG A 37 -29.03 1.70 -1.82
C ARG A 37 -29.42 1.55 -0.36
N ARG A 38 -30.51 0.79 -0.21
CA ARG A 38 -31.24 0.46 1.01
C ARG A 38 -30.40 -0.41 1.94
N THR A 39 -30.34 -0.04 3.21
CA THR A 39 -29.76 -0.84 4.29
C THR A 39 -30.56 -2.14 4.48
N GLY A 40 -29.88 -3.30 4.60
CA GLY A 40 -30.51 -4.54 5.09
C GLY A 40 -30.46 -5.79 4.20
N GLN A 41 -29.88 -5.76 2.99
CA GLN A 41 -29.62 -6.98 2.21
C GLN A 41 -28.14 -7.35 2.29
N LYS A 42 -27.80 -8.51 2.88
CA LYS A 42 -26.46 -9.10 2.73
C LYS A 42 -26.20 -9.30 1.24
N MET A 43 -25.38 -8.45 0.65
CA MET A 43 -24.90 -8.66 -0.71
C MET A 43 -23.84 -9.75 -0.68
N SER A 44 -24.01 -10.80 -1.48
CA SER A 44 -22.93 -11.75 -1.73
C SER A 44 -21.76 -11.03 -2.39
N GLN A 45 -20.58 -11.15 -1.80
CA GLN A 45 -19.34 -10.63 -2.40
C GLN A 45 -18.94 -11.51 -3.58
N GLN A 46 -18.25 -10.91 -4.57
CA GLN A 46 -17.72 -11.67 -5.70
C GLN A 46 -16.65 -12.68 -5.28
N PHE A 47 -15.83 -12.31 -4.30
CA PHE A 47 -14.76 -13.14 -3.74
C PHE A 47 -15.17 -13.63 -2.36
N GLU A 48 -14.88 -14.89 -2.05
CA GLU A 48 -15.10 -15.47 -0.72
C GLU A 48 -14.04 -15.02 0.29
N TYR A 49 -12.84 -14.74 -0.22
CA TYR A 49 -11.70 -14.29 0.58
C TYR A 49 -11.03 -13.06 -0.02
N LEU A 50 -10.55 -12.18 0.84
CA LEU A 50 -9.71 -11.06 0.47
C LEU A 50 -8.35 -11.23 1.12
N LEU A 51 -7.27 -11.06 0.35
CA LEU A 51 -5.90 -11.14 0.83
C LEU A 51 -5.34 -9.73 0.96
N ILE A 52 -5.29 -9.21 2.18
CA ILE A 52 -4.89 -7.85 2.47
C ILE A 52 -3.37 -7.80 2.56
N LEU A 53 -2.74 -6.95 1.74
CA LEU A 53 -1.29 -6.88 1.54
C LEU A 53 -0.82 -5.42 1.65
N ASP A 54 0.31 -5.21 2.32
CA ASP A 54 1.02 -3.93 2.38
C ASP A 54 2.52 -4.19 2.57
N PHE A 55 3.33 -3.94 1.53
CA PHE A 55 4.77 -4.17 1.61
C PHE A 55 5.48 -3.02 2.30
N GLU A 56 6.53 -3.34 3.05
CA GLU A 56 7.57 -2.35 3.33
C GLU A 56 8.78 -2.60 2.43
N ALA A 57 9.46 -1.53 2.03
CA ALA A 57 10.64 -1.61 1.18
C ALA A 57 11.77 -0.70 1.67
N THR A 58 12.99 -1.02 1.26
CA THR A 58 14.14 -0.12 1.41
C THR A 58 13.80 1.25 0.83
N CYS A 59 14.14 2.30 1.57
CA CYS A 59 13.93 3.68 1.15
C CYS A 59 15.05 4.60 1.63
N GLN A 60 15.10 5.80 1.05
CA GLN A 60 16.09 6.82 1.36
C GLN A 60 15.44 8.20 1.44
N GLU A 61 16.08 9.12 2.14
CA GLU A 61 15.65 10.51 2.14
C GLU A 61 16.01 11.15 0.78
N ASN A 62 14.99 11.60 0.03
CA ASN A 62 15.06 12.10 -1.35
C ASN A 62 16.09 13.23 -1.61
N SER A 63 16.66 13.85 -0.58
CA SER A 63 17.57 14.99 -0.71
C SER A 63 18.96 14.77 -0.09
N LYS A 64 19.24 13.62 0.53
CA LYS A 64 20.49 13.40 1.29
C LYS A 64 21.11 12.00 1.17
N GLY A 65 20.41 11.01 0.60
CA GLY A 65 20.90 9.64 0.51
C GLY A 65 21.51 9.26 -0.86
N PRO A 66 22.40 8.25 -0.92
CA PRO A 66 22.83 7.65 -2.18
C PRO A 66 21.62 7.06 -2.89
N ILE A 67 21.51 7.22 -4.21
CA ILE A 67 20.41 6.64 -5.01
C ILE A 67 20.52 5.12 -4.97
N LEU A 68 19.53 4.45 -4.39
CA LEU A 68 19.41 3.00 -4.42
C LEU A 68 19.15 2.53 -5.87
N PRO A 69 19.79 1.44 -6.32
CA PRO A 69 19.59 0.94 -7.68
C PRO A 69 18.16 0.43 -7.91
N VAL A 70 17.54 -0.09 -6.85
CA VAL A 70 16.15 -0.57 -6.82
C VAL A 70 15.63 -0.47 -5.38
N GLN A 71 14.31 -0.29 -5.20
CA GLN A 71 13.68 -0.49 -3.90
C GLN A 71 13.43 -1.99 -3.70
N GLU A 72 13.89 -2.54 -2.59
CA GLU A 72 13.74 -3.96 -2.26
C GLU A 72 12.72 -4.12 -1.15
N ILE A 73 11.76 -5.02 -1.31
CA ILE A 73 10.80 -5.42 -0.29
C ILE A 73 11.57 -6.00 0.89
N ILE A 74 11.24 -5.56 2.10
CA ILE A 74 11.87 -5.96 3.36
C ILE A 74 10.86 -6.50 4.39
N GLU A 75 9.56 -6.33 4.15
CA GLU A 75 8.48 -6.95 4.92
C GLU A 75 7.36 -7.39 3.99
N PHE A 76 6.88 -8.63 4.16
CA PHE A 76 5.82 -9.25 3.38
C PHE A 76 4.71 -9.78 4.31
N PRO A 77 3.74 -8.93 4.69
CA PRO A 77 2.57 -9.32 5.46
C PRO A 77 1.35 -9.54 4.57
N VAL A 78 0.60 -10.61 4.82
CA VAL A 78 -0.72 -10.84 4.22
C VAL A 78 -1.71 -11.32 5.26
N VAL A 79 -2.92 -10.75 5.25
CA VAL A 79 -4.04 -11.23 6.06
C VAL A 79 -5.14 -11.78 5.16
N GLN A 80 -5.59 -13.00 5.43
CA GLN A 80 -6.76 -13.58 4.76
C GLN A 80 -8.03 -13.25 5.53
N LEU A 81 -8.96 -12.56 4.88
CA LEU A 81 -10.24 -12.12 5.44
C LEU A 81 -11.40 -12.85 4.75
N SER A 82 -12.31 -13.48 5.50
CA SER A 82 -13.54 -14.03 4.91
C SER A 82 -14.55 -12.93 4.63
N THR A 83 -15.18 -12.93 3.47
CA THR A 83 -16.22 -11.96 3.13
C THR A 83 -17.61 -12.32 3.66
N SER A 84 -17.78 -13.54 4.19
CA SER A 84 -19.05 -14.04 4.70
C SER A 84 -19.39 -13.48 6.09
N ASP A 85 -18.38 -13.37 6.95
CA ASP A 85 -18.49 -12.89 8.33
C ASP A 85 -17.46 -11.80 8.69
N TRP A 86 -16.59 -11.44 7.73
CA TRP A 86 -15.53 -10.45 7.90
C TRP A 86 -14.52 -10.82 8.98
N LYS A 87 -14.35 -12.10 9.31
CA LYS A 87 -13.31 -12.53 10.25
C LYS A 87 -12.00 -12.77 9.53
N GLU A 88 -10.93 -12.46 10.26
CA GLU A 88 -9.61 -12.90 9.89
C GLU A 88 -9.52 -14.42 10.05
N ILE A 89 -8.93 -15.06 9.04
CA ILE A 89 -8.79 -16.51 8.98
C ILE A 89 -7.39 -16.94 9.37
N ARG A 90 -6.38 -16.27 8.81
CA ARG A 90 -4.96 -16.51 9.08
C ARG A 90 -4.09 -15.39 8.50
N ARG A 91 -2.81 -15.39 8.87
CA ARG A 91 -1.80 -14.46 8.36
C ARG A 91 -0.60 -15.20 7.77
N PHE A 92 0.05 -14.56 6.82
CA PHE A 92 1.41 -14.81 6.40
C PHE A 92 2.24 -13.58 6.76
N HIS A 93 3.45 -13.76 7.29
CA HIS A 93 4.34 -12.64 7.59
C HIS A 93 5.78 -13.12 7.51
N GLN A 94 6.57 -12.43 6.70
CA GLN A 94 8.02 -12.62 6.62
C GLN A 94 8.72 -11.28 6.51
N TYR A 95 9.85 -11.17 7.19
CA TYR A 95 10.86 -10.19 6.80
C TYR A 95 11.66 -10.74 5.63
N VAL A 96 12.10 -9.85 4.75
CA VAL A 96 12.79 -10.20 3.50
C VAL A 96 14.18 -9.58 3.53
N ARG A 97 15.20 -10.36 3.18
CA ARG A 97 16.59 -9.88 3.13
C ARG A 97 16.85 -9.15 1.80
N PRO A 98 17.19 -7.84 1.82
CA PRO A 98 17.64 -7.15 0.62
C PRO A 98 19.03 -7.64 0.20
N THR A 99 19.25 -7.78 -1.10
CA THR A 99 20.47 -8.35 -1.70
C THR A 99 21.31 -7.31 -2.43
N GLU A 100 20.69 -6.22 -2.92
CA GLU A 100 21.40 -5.14 -3.63
C GLU A 100 21.88 -4.06 -2.68
N SER A 101 20.98 -3.61 -1.81
CA SER A 101 21.22 -2.59 -0.78
C SER A 101 21.01 -3.22 0.59
N SER A 102 21.91 -4.14 0.94
CA SER A 102 21.81 -4.97 2.15
C SER A 102 21.83 -4.18 3.46
N LYS A 103 22.28 -2.92 3.45
CA LYS A 103 22.30 -2.03 4.62
C LYS A 103 21.14 -1.05 4.57
N LEU A 104 20.24 -1.18 5.55
CA LEU A 104 19.11 -0.26 5.71
C LEU A 104 19.62 1.14 6.07
N THR A 105 19.03 2.15 5.45
CA THR A 105 19.32 3.54 5.81
C THR A 105 18.67 3.88 7.15
N SER A 106 19.24 4.83 7.89
CA SER A 106 18.64 5.33 9.12
C SER A 106 17.24 5.90 8.90
N PHE A 107 16.99 6.50 7.72
CA PHE A 107 15.67 6.96 7.31
C PHE A 107 14.69 5.79 7.19
N CYS A 108 15.08 4.71 6.49
CA CYS A 108 14.26 3.52 6.33
C CYS A 108 13.89 2.90 7.68
N THR A 109 14.87 2.67 8.55
CA THR A 109 14.63 2.14 9.89
C THR A 109 13.75 3.07 10.73
N SER A 110 13.93 4.40 10.64
CA SER A 110 13.10 5.36 11.39
C SER A 110 11.65 5.41 10.87
N LEU A 111 11.46 5.23 9.57
CA LEU A 111 10.16 5.23 8.92
C LEU A 111 9.42 3.94 9.26
N THR A 112 10.00 2.78 8.93
CA THR A 112 9.31 1.48 9.04
C THR A 112 9.38 0.89 10.44
N GLY A 113 10.44 1.19 11.19
CA GLY A 113 10.76 0.52 12.45
C GLY A 113 11.53 -0.79 12.28
N ILE A 114 11.82 -1.19 11.03
CA ILE A 114 12.61 -2.38 10.73
C ILE A 114 14.09 -2.06 10.93
N ILE A 115 14.71 -2.74 11.89
CA ILE A 115 16.15 -2.65 12.14
C ILE A 115 16.91 -3.70 11.32
N GLN A 116 18.22 -3.51 11.18
CA GLN A 116 19.06 -4.35 10.33
C GLN A 116 18.98 -5.83 10.72
N GLU A 117 18.97 -6.12 12.02
CA GLU A 117 18.91 -7.46 12.59
C GLU A 117 17.61 -8.21 12.26
N MET A 118 16.54 -7.48 11.88
CA MET A 118 15.26 -8.08 11.50
C MET A 118 15.25 -8.59 10.07
N VAL A 119 16.13 -8.06 9.21
CA VAL A 119 16.26 -8.47 7.79
C VAL A 119 17.54 -9.27 7.54
N ASP A 120 18.53 -9.16 8.43
CA ASP A 120 19.72 -10.00 8.41
C ASP A 120 19.33 -11.48 8.56
N GLU A 121 20.00 -12.34 7.80
CA GLU A 121 19.76 -13.79 7.77
C GLU A 121 18.31 -14.22 7.45
N LYS A 122 17.49 -13.34 6.87
CA LYS A 122 16.16 -13.67 6.36
C LYS A 122 16.21 -14.25 4.94
N PRO A 123 15.16 -14.97 4.51
CA PRO A 123 15.06 -15.43 3.13
C PRO A 123 15.02 -14.26 2.15
N THR A 124 15.44 -14.51 0.90
CA THR A 124 15.37 -13.51 -0.17
C THR A 124 13.93 -13.36 -0.66
N LEU A 125 13.63 -12.33 -1.46
CA LEU A 125 12.30 -12.16 -2.04
C LEU A 125 11.84 -13.40 -2.83
N SER A 126 12.75 -14.06 -3.57
CA SER A 126 12.42 -15.28 -4.31
C SER A 126 11.96 -16.40 -3.38
N ASP A 127 12.70 -16.62 -2.29
CA ASP A 127 12.36 -17.65 -1.29
C ASP A 127 11.01 -17.34 -0.62
N VAL A 128 10.78 -16.08 -0.23
CA VAL A 128 9.53 -15.65 0.42
C VAL A 128 8.33 -15.79 -0.54
N LEU A 129 8.49 -15.52 -1.83
CA LEU A 129 7.43 -15.75 -2.82
C LEU A 129 7.09 -17.24 -2.97
N GLU A 130 8.08 -18.12 -2.91
CA GLU A 130 7.88 -19.58 -2.93
C GLU A 130 7.15 -20.05 -1.66
N GLU A 131 7.58 -19.58 -0.49
CA GLU A 131 6.93 -19.85 0.80
C GLU A 131 5.50 -19.34 0.82
N PHE A 132 5.25 -18.14 0.30
CA PHE A 132 3.92 -17.57 0.20
C PHE A 132 3.02 -18.39 -0.73
N ASN A 133 3.54 -18.85 -1.87
CA ASN A 133 2.80 -19.73 -2.78
C ASN A 133 2.46 -21.07 -2.12
N LYS A 134 3.37 -21.61 -1.29
CA LYS A 134 3.09 -22.81 -0.49
C LYS A 134 1.99 -22.53 0.53
N TRP A 135 2.09 -21.44 1.28
CA TRP A 135 1.07 -21.03 2.26
C TRP A 135 -0.31 -20.86 1.61
N LEU A 136 -0.39 -20.29 0.41
CA LEU A 136 -1.64 -20.20 -0.36
C LEU A 136 -2.21 -21.59 -0.66
N LYS A 137 -1.40 -22.50 -1.20
CA LYS A 137 -1.80 -23.86 -1.60
C LYS A 137 -2.16 -24.78 -0.43
N GLU A 138 -1.65 -24.51 0.77
CA GLU A 138 -2.01 -25.24 1.99
C GLU A 138 -3.47 -25.01 2.42
N ASP A 139 -4.12 -23.95 1.92
CA ASP A 139 -5.50 -23.66 2.23
C ASP A 139 -6.42 -23.95 1.04
N SER A 140 -7.10 -25.10 1.11
CA SER A 140 -8.06 -25.52 0.10
C SER A 140 -9.20 -24.54 -0.13
N ARG A 141 -9.42 -23.58 0.79
CA ARG A 141 -10.42 -22.51 0.61
C ARG A 141 -10.01 -21.49 -0.45
N LEU A 142 -8.73 -21.38 -0.80
CA LEU A 142 -8.23 -20.43 -1.80
C LEU A 142 -8.11 -21.07 -3.20
N GLU A 143 -8.60 -22.29 -3.36
CA GLU A 143 -8.68 -22.97 -4.65
C GLU A 143 -9.69 -22.28 -5.59
N ASN A 144 -9.52 -22.45 -6.90
CA ASN A 144 -10.42 -21.93 -7.94
C ASN A 144 -10.49 -20.39 -8.07
N ASN A 145 -9.47 -19.65 -7.63
CA ASN A 145 -9.40 -18.19 -7.77
C ASN A 145 -10.60 -17.46 -7.11
N ASN A 146 -11.12 -17.98 -6.01
CA ASN A 146 -12.23 -17.37 -5.25
C ASN A 146 -11.77 -16.22 -4.32
N PHE A 147 -10.54 -15.73 -4.49
CA PHE A 147 -9.95 -14.65 -3.71
C PHE A 147 -9.42 -13.51 -4.58
N ALA A 148 -9.16 -12.37 -3.96
CA ALA A 148 -8.44 -11.26 -4.58
C ALA A 148 -7.53 -10.55 -3.58
N PHE A 149 -6.41 -10.01 -4.05
CA PHE A 149 -5.58 -9.11 -3.24
C PHE A 149 -6.26 -7.77 -3.02
N VAL A 150 -6.04 -7.20 -1.84
CA VAL A 150 -6.43 -5.83 -1.49
C VAL A 150 -5.21 -5.09 -0.95
N THR A 151 -4.95 -3.89 -1.49
CA THR A 151 -3.83 -3.02 -1.08
C THR A 151 -4.33 -1.61 -0.79
N CYS A 152 -3.55 -0.81 -0.03
CA CYS A 152 -3.86 0.60 0.24
C CYS A 152 -3.24 1.58 -0.77
N GLY A 153 -3.34 1.25 -2.05
CA GLY A 153 -2.71 1.99 -3.13
C GLY A 153 -2.43 1.09 -4.30
N ASP A 154 -1.80 1.63 -5.33
CA ASP A 154 -1.31 0.80 -6.44
C ASP A 154 0.18 0.48 -6.27
N TRP A 155 0.89 1.05 -5.28
CA TRP A 155 2.34 1.01 -5.23
C TRP A 155 2.88 -0.42 -5.06
N ASP A 156 2.32 -1.23 -4.16
CA ASP A 156 2.79 -2.60 -3.87
C ASP A 156 2.86 -3.48 -5.12
N LEU A 157 1.74 -3.60 -5.83
CA LEU A 157 1.59 -4.56 -6.94
C LEU A 157 1.78 -3.94 -8.32
N LYS A 158 1.83 -2.60 -8.44
CA LYS A 158 2.14 -1.92 -9.71
C LYS A 158 3.59 -1.43 -9.79
N VAL A 159 4.25 -1.23 -8.66
CA VAL A 159 5.57 -0.59 -8.60
C VAL A 159 6.56 -1.45 -7.83
N ALA A 160 6.35 -1.71 -6.54
CA ALA A 160 7.35 -2.34 -5.68
C ALA A 160 7.72 -3.75 -6.16
N LEU A 161 6.76 -4.69 -6.13
CA LEU A 161 7.00 -6.07 -6.55
C LEU A 161 7.42 -6.18 -8.02
N PRO A 162 6.75 -5.54 -9.01
CA PRO A 162 7.17 -5.62 -10.41
C PRO A 162 8.56 -5.05 -10.68
N ASN A 163 8.95 -3.95 -10.05
CA ASN A 163 10.27 -3.35 -10.28
C ASN A 163 11.39 -4.21 -9.70
N GLU A 164 11.24 -4.67 -8.46
CA GLU A 164 12.25 -5.53 -7.84
C GLU A 164 12.36 -6.87 -8.58
N ALA A 165 11.23 -7.51 -8.87
CA ALA A 165 11.21 -8.78 -9.58
C ALA A 165 11.84 -8.66 -10.97
N LYS A 166 11.55 -7.58 -11.71
CA LYS A 166 12.20 -7.30 -12.99
C LYS A 166 13.71 -7.09 -12.84
N PHE A 167 14.14 -6.35 -11.82
CA PHE A 167 15.55 -6.07 -11.56
C PHE A 167 16.32 -7.35 -11.25
N LYS A 168 15.74 -8.24 -10.45
CA LYS A 168 16.35 -9.50 -9.97
C LYS A 168 16.04 -10.72 -10.83
N ASN A 169 15.31 -10.55 -11.94
CA ASN A 169 14.83 -11.62 -12.81
C ASN A 169 14.03 -12.71 -12.05
N ILE A 170 13.16 -12.29 -11.13
CA ILE A 170 12.29 -13.16 -10.35
C ILE A 170 10.93 -13.29 -11.07
N PRO A 171 10.42 -14.51 -11.28
CA PRO A 171 9.08 -14.69 -11.83
C PRO A 171 8.00 -14.29 -10.81
N ILE A 172 7.00 -13.52 -11.25
CA ILE A 172 5.85 -13.14 -10.42
C ILE A 172 4.69 -14.09 -10.70
N PRO A 173 4.09 -14.71 -9.66
CA PRO A 173 2.87 -15.51 -9.83
C PRO A 173 1.67 -14.71 -10.36
N ASP A 174 0.86 -15.33 -11.22
CA ASP A 174 -0.24 -14.67 -11.95
C ASP A 174 -1.25 -13.93 -11.06
N TYR A 175 -1.48 -14.44 -9.84
CA TYR A 175 -2.44 -13.88 -8.91
C TYR A 175 -2.07 -12.48 -8.38
N PHE A 176 -0.83 -12.01 -8.59
CA PHE A 176 -0.42 -10.65 -8.23
C PHE A 176 -0.77 -9.60 -9.30
N HIS A 177 -1.15 -10.01 -10.51
CA HIS A 177 -1.38 -9.09 -11.63
C HIS A 177 -2.73 -8.36 -11.60
N GLN A 178 -3.59 -8.69 -10.64
CA GLN A 178 -4.89 -8.05 -10.44
C GLN A 178 -5.20 -7.88 -8.96
N TRP A 179 -5.70 -6.69 -8.59
CA TRP A 179 -5.99 -6.40 -7.20
C TRP A 179 -7.09 -5.34 -7.03
N ILE A 180 -7.53 -5.24 -5.78
CA ILE A 180 -8.46 -4.24 -5.29
C ILE A 180 -7.64 -3.16 -4.57
N ASN A 181 -7.67 -1.93 -5.06
CA ASN A 181 -7.16 -0.79 -4.34
C ASN A 181 -8.29 -0.28 -3.45
N VAL A 182 -8.15 -0.41 -2.13
CA VAL A 182 -9.21 -0.06 -1.17
C VAL A 182 -9.64 1.41 -1.27
N LYS A 183 -8.74 2.31 -1.73
CA LYS A 183 -9.06 3.72 -1.94
C LYS A 183 -9.99 3.93 -3.13
N LYS A 184 -9.82 3.14 -4.20
CA LYS A 184 -10.73 3.13 -5.36
C LYS A 184 -12.07 2.50 -4.99
N ALA A 185 -12.05 1.39 -4.26
CA ALA A 185 -13.25 0.76 -3.72
C ALA A 185 -14.08 1.72 -2.84
N TYR A 186 -13.41 2.45 -1.93
CA TYR A 186 -14.05 3.49 -1.12
C TYR A 186 -14.64 4.61 -1.98
N ALA A 187 -13.90 5.08 -3.00
CA ALA A 187 -14.39 6.12 -3.90
C ALA A 187 -15.57 5.69 -4.75
N GLU A 188 -15.60 4.43 -5.21
CA GLU A 188 -16.75 3.86 -5.90
C GLU A 188 -17.98 3.76 -4.99
N HIS A 189 -17.79 3.48 -3.70
CA HIS A 189 -18.87 3.39 -2.73
C HIS A 189 -19.44 4.75 -2.32
N THR A 190 -18.58 5.74 -2.12
CA THR A 190 -18.95 7.02 -1.48
C THR A 190 -18.99 8.22 -2.41
N ASN A 191 -18.40 8.11 -3.61
CA ASN A 191 -18.05 9.22 -4.52
C ASN A 191 -17.05 10.23 -3.93
N ASP A 192 -16.25 9.83 -2.92
CA ASP A 192 -15.17 10.63 -2.35
C ASP A 192 -13.84 9.87 -2.32
N PHE A 193 -12.71 10.56 -2.43
CA PHE A 193 -11.39 9.93 -2.50
C PHE A 193 -10.59 10.12 -1.21
N ALA A 194 -10.22 9.00 -0.59
CA ALA A 194 -9.28 9.00 0.52
C ALA A 194 -7.82 8.92 0.03
N ARG A 195 -6.94 9.71 0.65
CA ARG A 195 -5.52 9.81 0.27
C ARG A 195 -4.73 8.55 0.63
N GLY A 196 -5.06 7.90 1.75
CA GLY A 196 -4.38 6.69 2.25
C GLY A 196 -5.06 6.13 3.51
N MET A 197 -4.44 5.12 4.11
CA MET A 197 -4.99 4.35 5.24
C MET A 197 -5.41 5.25 6.41
N MET A 198 -4.54 6.17 6.84
CA MET A 198 -4.83 7.05 7.98
C MET A 198 -6.10 7.92 7.78
N GLN A 199 -6.37 8.35 6.54
CA GLN A 199 -7.60 9.10 6.26
C GLN A 199 -8.82 8.18 6.28
N LEU A 200 -8.71 6.96 5.75
CA LEU A 200 -9.78 5.97 5.79
C LEU A 200 -10.14 5.60 7.24
N LEU A 201 -9.15 5.33 8.09
CA LEU A 201 -9.36 5.08 9.51
C LEU A 201 -10.10 6.24 10.18
N LYS A 202 -9.69 7.48 9.91
CA LYS A 202 -10.36 8.68 10.44
C LYS A 202 -11.82 8.78 9.98
N ILE A 203 -12.10 8.52 8.71
CA ILE A 203 -13.47 8.55 8.15
C ILE A 203 -14.37 7.53 8.86
N TYR A 204 -13.86 6.32 9.07
CA TYR A 204 -14.56 5.24 9.78
C TYR A 204 -14.50 5.36 11.30
N LYS A 205 -13.88 6.41 11.84
CA LYS A 205 -13.68 6.65 13.29
C LYS A 205 -12.98 5.49 13.99
N LEU A 206 -12.06 4.83 13.28
CA LEU A 206 -11.21 3.77 13.79
C LEU A 206 -9.93 4.38 14.36
N GLN A 207 -9.50 3.87 15.52
CA GLN A 207 -8.19 4.21 16.07
C GLN A 207 -7.12 3.35 15.40
N HIS A 208 -6.06 3.99 14.92
CA HIS A 208 -4.89 3.28 14.40
C HIS A 208 -4.30 2.37 15.48
N GLN A 209 -4.11 1.10 15.16
CA GLN A 209 -3.47 0.12 16.03
C GLN A 209 -2.03 -0.13 15.60
N GLY A 210 -1.13 -0.32 16.56
CA GLY A 210 0.28 -0.59 16.27
C GLY A 210 1.03 0.63 15.70
N ARG A 211 1.99 0.36 14.82
CA ARG A 211 2.90 1.34 14.24
C ARG A 211 2.64 1.54 12.75
N HIS A 212 2.40 2.79 12.35
CA HIS A 212 2.27 3.15 10.94
C HIS A 212 3.62 2.93 10.23
N HIS A 213 3.58 2.34 9.03
CA HIS A 213 4.74 1.85 8.27
C HIS A 213 5.39 0.58 8.86
N SER A 214 4.70 -0.12 9.75
CA SER A 214 4.98 -1.55 9.98
C SER A 214 3.95 -2.32 9.17
N GLY A 215 4.40 -3.08 8.18
CA GLY A 215 3.49 -3.70 7.22
C GLY A 215 2.47 -4.62 7.89
N ILE A 216 2.87 -5.38 8.92
CA ILE A 216 1.95 -6.27 9.67
C ILE A 216 0.87 -5.51 10.45
N ASP A 217 1.18 -4.32 10.96
CA ASP A 217 0.21 -3.46 11.64
C ASP A 217 -0.67 -2.74 10.62
N ASP A 218 -0.10 -2.29 9.51
CA ASP A 218 -0.83 -1.60 8.45
C ASP A 218 -1.86 -2.54 7.79
N VAL A 219 -1.52 -3.80 7.48
CA VAL A 219 -2.52 -4.76 6.97
C VAL A 219 -3.64 -5.03 7.97
N ALA A 220 -3.38 -5.01 9.27
CA ALA A 220 -4.42 -5.18 10.30
C ALA A 220 -5.39 -3.99 10.30
N ASN A 221 -4.88 -2.77 10.17
CA ASN A 221 -5.70 -1.57 10.06
C ASN A 221 -6.48 -1.52 8.74
N ILE A 222 -5.87 -1.92 7.61
CA ILE A 222 -6.54 -2.03 6.32
C ILE A 222 -7.67 -3.07 6.39
N CYS A 223 -7.50 -4.18 7.11
CA CYS A 223 -8.56 -5.16 7.35
C CYS A 223 -9.79 -4.52 8.00
N GLU A 224 -9.62 -3.64 8.98
CA GLU A 224 -10.74 -2.95 9.62
C GLU A 224 -11.46 -2.02 8.65
N VAL A 225 -10.71 -1.29 7.81
CA VAL A 225 -11.30 -0.44 6.76
C VAL A 225 -12.10 -1.30 5.77
N VAL A 226 -11.53 -2.42 5.32
CA VAL A 226 -12.18 -3.36 4.39
C VAL A 226 -13.44 -3.95 5.01
N ARG A 227 -13.39 -4.34 6.28
CA ARG A 227 -14.55 -4.82 7.04
C ARG A 227 -15.66 -3.77 7.12
N CYS A 228 -15.32 -2.53 7.47
CA CYS A 228 -16.30 -1.43 7.54
C CYS A 228 -16.95 -1.17 6.18
N LEU A 229 -16.15 -0.98 5.13
CA LEU A 229 -16.63 -0.72 3.79
C LEU A 229 -17.50 -1.87 3.23
N GLY A 230 -17.12 -3.12 3.50
CA GLY A 230 -17.91 -4.30 3.17
C GLY A 230 -19.24 -4.37 3.93
N LYS A 231 -19.24 -4.08 5.24
CA LYS A 231 -20.46 -4.02 6.08
C LYS A 231 -21.40 -2.88 5.70
N ASP A 232 -20.86 -1.78 5.17
CA ASP A 232 -21.62 -0.67 4.58
C ASP A 232 -22.24 -1.03 3.22
N GLY A 233 -21.95 -2.23 2.70
CA GLY A 233 -22.58 -2.80 1.52
C GLY A 233 -21.80 -2.58 0.22
N HIS A 234 -20.52 -2.20 0.29
CA HIS A 234 -19.67 -2.26 -0.89
C HIS A 234 -19.50 -3.71 -1.38
N ASN A 235 -19.53 -3.92 -2.69
CA ASN A 235 -19.24 -5.21 -3.32
C ASN A 235 -17.88 -5.13 -4.01
N TYR A 236 -16.89 -5.78 -3.44
CA TYR A 236 -15.51 -5.74 -3.88
C TYR A 236 -15.33 -6.37 -5.27
N ARG A 237 -14.62 -5.65 -6.14
CA ARG A 237 -14.28 -6.06 -7.51
C ARG A 237 -12.88 -5.60 -7.84
N ILE A 238 -12.20 -6.29 -8.75
CA ILE A 238 -10.88 -5.87 -9.25
C ILE A 238 -10.96 -4.43 -9.76
N THR A 239 -10.08 -3.58 -9.25
CA THR A 239 -10.02 -2.14 -9.59
C THR A 239 -8.77 -1.79 -10.39
N SER A 240 -7.78 -2.66 -10.38
CA SER A 240 -6.42 -2.39 -10.86
C SER A 240 -5.77 -3.66 -11.43
N ASN A 241 -4.92 -3.47 -12.44
CA ASN A 241 -4.08 -4.50 -13.03
C ASN A 241 -2.76 -3.87 -13.53
N ASP A 242 -1.73 -4.69 -13.68
CA ASP A 242 -0.42 -4.31 -14.22
C ASP A 242 -0.18 -4.82 -15.65
N GLN A 243 -1.02 -5.74 -16.13
CA GLN A 243 -0.95 -6.27 -17.50
C GLN A 243 -1.47 -5.26 -18.54
N PRO A 244 -0.79 -5.06 -19.68
CA PRO A 244 -1.27 -4.18 -20.74
C PRO A 244 -2.58 -4.72 -21.33
N SER A 245 -3.64 -3.92 -21.25
CA SER A 245 -4.96 -4.24 -21.82
C SER A 245 -4.85 -4.63 -23.31
N THR A 246 -5.14 -5.89 -23.68
CA THR A 246 -5.30 -6.32 -25.08
C THR A 246 -6.63 -5.85 -25.68
N THR A 247 -7.55 -5.33 -24.87
CA THR A 247 -8.84 -4.76 -25.30
C THR A 247 -8.82 -3.23 -25.23
N SER A 248 -9.01 -2.61 -26.40
CA SER A 248 -9.05 -1.18 -26.65
C SER A 248 -10.36 -0.48 -26.22
N SER A 249 -11.16 -1.09 -25.34
CA SER A 249 -12.51 -0.58 -25.01
C SER A 249 -12.64 0.21 -23.71
N ASN A 250 -11.64 0.26 -22.82
CA ASN A 250 -11.72 1.02 -21.56
C ASN A 250 -10.68 2.16 -21.39
N ARG A 251 -9.86 2.44 -22.42
CA ARG A 251 -8.80 3.48 -22.35
C ARG A 251 -9.30 4.93 -22.25
N ARG A 252 -10.61 5.20 -22.29
CA ARG A 252 -11.17 6.57 -22.31
C ARG A 252 -11.62 7.14 -20.96
N ARG A 253 -11.41 6.47 -19.82
CA ARG A 253 -11.86 7.03 -18.52
C ARG A 253 -10.77 7.46 -17.54
N PHE A 254 -9.49 7.15 -17.76
CA PHE A 254 -8.42 7.54 -16.83
C PHE A 254 -7.10 7.86 -17.55
N ARG A 255 -7.07 9.00 -18.23
CA ARG A 255 -5.90 9.79 -18.69
C ARG A 255 -6.42 11.24 -18.66
N GLU A 256 -5.85 12.22 -17.99
CA GLU A 256 -4.47 12.71 -17.97
C GLU A 256 -4.24 13.57 -16.71
N ALA A 257 -3.01 13.55 -16.16
CA ALA A 257 -2.41 14.73 -15.51
C ALA A 257 -0.88 14.61 -15.37
N VAL A 258 -0.12 14.31 -16.44
CA VAL A 258 1.30 14.73 -16.52
C VAL A 258 1.71 14.94 -17.98
N ALA A 259 1.85 16.20 -18.39
CA ALA A 259 2.96 16.72 -19.19
C ALA A 259 2.76 18.24 -19.42
N PRO A 260 3.62 19.13 -18.88
CA PRO A 260 3.65 20.50 -19.36
C PRO A 260 4.27 20.52 -20.77
N LYS A 261 3.54 21.06 -21.73
CA LYS A 261 4.07 21.40 -23.05
C LYS A 261 5.21 22.41 -22.85
N MET A 262 6.42 22.05 -23.29
CA MET A 262 7.45 23.04 -23.57
C MET A 262 7.05 23.77 -24.84
N ASN A 263 6.78 25.07 -24.73
CA ASN A 263 6.83 25.96 -25.89
C ASN A 263 8.16 26.70 -25.85
N LYS A 264 8.81 26.73 -27.01
CA LYS A 264 9.92 27.61 -27.36
C LYS A 264 9.50 29.07 -27.29
#